data_AF-A0A7J3QYG8-F1
#
_entry.id   AF-A0A7J3QYG8-F1
#
_cell.length_a   1.000
_cell.length_b   1.000
_cell.length_c   1.000
_cell.angle_alpha   90.00
_cell.angle_beta   90.00
_cell.angle_gamma   90.00
#
_symmetry.space_group_name_H-M   'P 1'
#
loop_
_entity.id
_entity.type
_entity.pdbx_description
1 polymer ?
#
loop_
_entity_poly.entity_id
_entity_poly.type
_entity_poly.pdbx_seq_one_letter_code
_entity_poly.pdbx_strand_id
1 'polypeptide(L)'
;MPLKDECKLCGRVLPASRIRRCRRCGKTFCLDCMVPDVATGDTGRLLCLNCARKSVQPKTRNKYEALTRYLRFRAAFTNTVRLSFAQIDGIIGDNLPLEAYHSEDWWKNTPSTAHAKAWLDAGWETAEINLKEAYVVFQKTKSQQPPPAKHEKTERKASQPPPQKPYTPPPARIYVRRKPSKTKIAKLYARLKNIERAKASQPKLRGDFKPKPAHEKRLFKPKNE
;
A
#
# COMPACT_ATOMS: atom_id res chain seq x y z
N MET A 1 -31.90 -18.94 -19.26
CA MET A 1 -32.53 -17.85 -18.48
C MET A 1 -31.65 -16.61 -18.58
N PRO A 2 -32.18 -15.44 -18.97
CA PRO A 2 -31.38 -14.21 -19.01
C PRO A 2 -30.94 -13.87 -17.58
N LEU A 3 -29.63 -13.74 -17.37
CA LEU A 3 -29.07 -13.27 -16.11
C LEU A 3 -29.58 -11.84 -15.86
N LYS A 4 -30.50 -11.73 -14.90
CA LYS A 4 -31.10 -10.49 -14.46
C LYS A 4 -30.33 -10.04 -13.23
N ASP A 5 -29.51 -9.01 -13.39
CA ASP A 5 -28.80 -8.41 -12.27
C ASP A 5 -29.59 -7.20 -11.77
N GLU A 6 -29.43 -6.88 -10.49
CA GLU A 6 -30.06 -5.72 -9.87
C GLU A 6 -29.07 -4.55 -9.78
N CYS A 7 -29.58 -3.34 -10.05
CA CYS A 7 -28.81 -2.12 -9.80
C CYS A 7 -28.80 -1.79 -8.31
N LYS A 8 -27.61 -1.71 -7.71
CA LYS A 8 -27.46 -1.42 -6.27
C LYS A 8 -27.78 0.03 -5.85
N LEU A 9 -28.08 0.93 -6.79
CA LEU A 9 -28.49 2.31 -6.49
C LEU A 9 -30.00 2.49 -6.60
N CYS A 10 -30.60 2.11 -7.72
CA CYS A 10 -32.03 2.31 -7.97
C CYS A 10 -32.90 1.08 -7.70
N GLY A 11 -32.31 -0.08 -7.41
CA GLY A 11 -33.04 -1.33 -7.13
C GLY A 11 -33.70 -1.98 -8.36
N ARG A 12 -33.60 -1.37 -9.55
CA ARG A 12 -34.21 -1.93 -10.78
C ARG A 12 -33.48 -3.20 -11.22
N VAL A 13 -34.26 -4.21 -11.59
CA VAL A 13 -33.77 -5.44 -12.20
C VAL A 13 -33.70 -5.24 -13.71
N LEU A 14 -32.49 -5.33 -14.28
CA LEU A 14 -32.25 -5.07 -15.71
C LEU A 14 -31.52 -6.26 -16.35
N PRO A 15 -31.60 -6.42 -17.68
CA PRO A 15 -30.79 -7.41 -18.38
C PRO A 15 -29.30 -7.06 -18.27
N ALA A 16 -28.45 -8.09 -18.25
CA ALA A 16 -26.99 -7.94 -18.11
C ALA A 16 -26.34 -6.97 -19.13
N SER A 17 -26.95 -6.75 -20.30
CA SER A 17 -26.47 -5.81 -21.32
C SER A 17 -26.50 -4.34 -20.86
N ARG A 18 -27.47 -3.96 -20.02
CA ARG A 18 -27.66 -2.58 -19.52
C ARG A 18 -27.01 -2.33 -18.17
N ILE A 19 -26.33 -3.33 -17.62
CA ILE A 19 -25.66 -3.25 -16.33
C ILE A 19 -24.14 -3.22 -16.53
N ARG A 20 -23.49 -2.30 -15.82
CA ARG A 20 -22.03 -2.14 -15.85
C ARG A 20 -21.48 -2.19 -14.43
N ARG A 21 -20.21 -2.58 -14.29
CA ARG A 21 -19.51 -2.64 -13.00
C ARG A 21 -18.75 -1.34 -12.75
N CYS A 22 -18.93 -0.76 -11.58
CA CYS A 22 -18.16 0.39 -11.14
C CYS A 22 -16.69 -0.01 -10.88
N ARG A 23 -15.74 0.73 -11.46
CA ARG A 23 -14.29 0.45 -11.28
C ARG A 23 -13.80 0.64 -9.85
N ARG A 24 -14.46 1.48 -9.04
CA ARG A 24 -14.03 1.81 -7.66
C ARG A 24 -14.61 0.87 -6.60
N CYS A 25 -15.90 0.55 -6.69
CA CYS A 25 -16.57 -0.29 -5.68
C CYS A 25 -16.88 -1.72 -6.15
N GLY A 26 -16.73 -2.03 -7.45
CA GLY A 26 -16.93 -3.37 -8.01
C GLY A 26 -18.39 -3.84 -8.12
N LYS A 27 -19.35 -3.03 -7.64
CA LYS A 27 -20.79 -3.34 -7.71
C LYS A 27 -21.37 -3.03 -9.09
N THR A 28 -22.49 -3.67 -9.41
CA THR A 28 -23.27 -3.51 -10.65
C THR A 28 -24.29 -2.38 -10.56
N PHE A 29 -24.35 -1.55 -11.60
CA PHE A 29 -25.27 -0.42 -11.69
C PHE A 29 -25.83 -0.27 -13.10
N CYS A 30 -26.97 0.43 -13.19
CA CYS A 30 -27.59 0.83 -14.45
C CYS A 30 -26.74 1.92 -15.15
N LEU A 31 -26.83 2.05 -16.48
CA LEU A 31 -26.11 3.10 -17.21
C LEU A 31 -26.48 4.51 -16.72
N ASP A 32 -27.76 4.76 -16.43
CA ASP A 32 -28.24 6.05 -15.89
C ASP A 32 -27.65 6.35 -14.49
N CYS A 33 -27.25 5.31 -13.77
CA CYS A 33 -26.71 5.37 -12.42
C CYS A 33 -25.18 5.50 -12.40
N MET A 34 -24.55 5.65 -13.58
CA MET A 34 -23.11 5.68 -13.78
C MET A 34 -22.70 6.92 -14.57
N VAL A 35 -21.50 7.39 -14.26
CA VAL A 35 -20.89 8.56 -14.90
C VAL A 35 -19.45 8.19 -15.26
N PRO A 36 -18.92 8.65 -16.40
CA PRO A 36 -17.50 8.53 -16.70
C PRO A 36 -16.66 9.28 -15.65
N ASP A 37 -15.41 8.87 -15.48
CA ASP A 37 -14.52 9.46 -14.49
C ASP A 37 -14.06 10.87 -14.92
N VAL A 38 -14.77 11.89 -14.42
CA VAL A 38 -14.48 13.30 -14.68
C VAL A 38 -13.11 13.71 -14.12
N ALA A 39 -12.63 13.06 -13.06
CA ALA A 39 -11.37 13.45 -12.41
C ALA A 39 -10.13 13.04 -13.24
N THR A 40 -10.21 11.92 -13.96
CA THR A 40 -9.11 11.42 -14.80
C THR A 40 -9.28 11.81 -16.28
N GLY A 41 -10.50 12.16 -16.72
CA GLY A 41 -10.82 12.43 -18.12
C GLY A 41 -11.02 11.16 -18.96
N ASP A 42 -10.95 9.98 -18.34
CA ASP A 42 -11.07 8.68 -19.00
C ASP A 42 -12.55 8.32 -19.22
N THR A 43 -13.04 8.43 -20.46
CA THR A 43 -14.40 8.02 -20.84
C THR A 43 -14.67 6.52 -20.66
N GLY A 44 -13.62 5.70 -20.69
CA GLY A 44 -13.71 4.24 -20.49
C GLY A 44 -13.85 3.79 -19.03
N ARG A 45 -13.66 4.70 -18.06
CA ARG A 45 -13.80 4.40 -16.63
C ARG A 45 -15.15 4.85 -16.12
N LEU A 46 -16.09 3.91 -16.00
CA LEU A 46 -17.40 4.19 -15.43
C LEU A 46 -17.38 4.02 -13.90
N LEU A 47 -17.85 5.07 -13.22
CA LEU A 47 -18.05 5.12 -11.77
C LEU A 47 -19.54 5.22 -11.46
N CYS A 48 -19.98 4.65 -10.34
CA CYS A 48 -21.34 4.91 -9.86
C CYS A 48 -21.45 6.30 -9.23
N LEU A 49 -22.66 6.86 -9.19
CA LEU A 49 -22.90 8.22 -8.66
C LEU A 49 -22.31 8.45 -7.26
N ASN A 50 -22.36 7.47 -6.36
CA ASN A 50 -21.75 7.60 -5.03
C ASN A 50 -20.21 7.65 -5.08
N CYS A 51 -19.59 6.89 -5.99
CA CYS A 51 -18.14 6.87 -6.16
C CYS A 51 -17.63 8.13 -6.88
N ALA A 52 -18.41 8.66 -7.83
CA ALA A 52 -18.16 9.93 -8.50
C ALA A 52 -18.33 11.11 -7.53
N ARG A 53 -19.40 11.11 -6.71
CA ARG A 53 -19.56 12.10 -5.63
C ARG A 53 -18.36 12.10 -4.70
N LYS A 54 -17.88 10.93 -4.28
CA LYS A 54 -16.72 10.81 -3.39
C LYS A 54 -15.38 11.21 -4.04
N SER A 55 -15.25 11.19 -5.36
CA SER A 55 -14.02 11.71 -6.02
C SER A 55 -14.00 13.23 -6.11
N VAL A 56 -15.17 13.85 -6.29
CA VAL A 56 -15.28 15.32 -6.44
C VAL A 56 -15.49 16.02 -5.09
N GLN A 57 -15.97 15.31 -4.06
CA GLN A 57 -16.13 15.89 -2.74
C GLN A 57 -14.78 16.38 -2.19
N PRO A 58 -14.65 17.67 -1.81
CA PRO A 58 -13.45 18.14 -1.14
C PRO A 58 -13.30 17.34 0.15
N LYS A 59 -12.11 16.78 0.36
CA LYS A 59 -11.81 16.10 1.62
C LYS A 59 -11.90 17.16 2.71
N THR A 60 -12.84 17.03 3.65
CA THR A 60 -12.88 17.85 4.86
C THR A 60 -11.57 17.60 5.60
N ARG A 61 -10.61 18.53 5.45
CA ARG A 61 -9.35 18.47 6.18
C ARG A 61 -9.60 19.09 7.53
N ASN A 62 -9.20 18.39 8.59
CA ASN A 62 -9.12 19.06 9.88
C ASN A 62 -8.05 20.14 9.74
N LYS A 63 -8.35 21.38 10.15
CA LYS A 63 -7.43 22.53 10.06
C LYS A 63 -6.02 22.15 10.56
N TYR A 64 -5.96 21.43 11.68
CA TYR A 64 -4.71 21.03 12.34
C TYR A 64 -4.10 19.69 11.84
N GLU A 65 -4.61 19.09 10.76
CA GLU A 65 -4.08 17.83 10.20
C GLU A 65 -2.62 17.98 9.72
N ALA A 66 -2.25 19.16 9.23
CA ALA A 66 -0.88 19.45 8.81
C ALA A 66 0.09 19.47 10.00
N LEU A 67 -0.31 20.10 11.12
CA LEU A 67 0.45 20.09 12.38
C LEU A 67 0.62 18.66 12.91
N THR A 68 -0.44 17.85 12.86
CA THR A 68 -0.41 16.42 13.24
C THR A 68 0.66 15.66 12.45
N ARG A 69 0.69 15.84 11.12
CA ARG A 69 1.68 15.19 10.24
C ARG A 69 3.10 15.67 10.53
N TYR A 70 3.29 16.96 10.76
CA TYR A 70 4.58 17.53 11.10
C TYR A 70 5.15 16.93 12.39
N LEU A 71 4.34 16.88 13.46
CA LEU A 71 4.75 16.33 14.75
C LEU A 71 5.04 14.83 14.65
N ARG A 72 4.22 14.06 13.91
CA ARG A 72 4.49 12.63 13.64
C ARG A 72 5.82 12.41 12.93
N PHE A 73 6.16 13.27 11.96
CA PHE A 73 7.45 13.19 11.28
C PHE A 73 8.61 13.50 12.24
N ARG A 74 8.47 14.53 13.07
CA ARG A 74 9.48 14.88 14.09
C ARG A 74 9.65 13.82 15.16
N ALA A 75 8.61 13.05 15.46
CA ALA A 75 8.63 12.01 16.49
C ALA A 75 9.63 10.87 16.21
N ALA A 76 10.10 10.74 14.97
CA ALA A 76 11.14 9.80 14.60
C ALA A 76 12.54 10.22 15.08
N PHE A 77 12.78 11.53 15.27
CA PHE A 77 14.12 12.08 15.49
C PHE A 77 14.28 12.78 16.84
N THR A 78 13.21 13.40 17.36
CA THR A 78 13.28 14.21 18.58
C THR A 78 12.19 13.83 19.57
N ASN A 79 12.49 14.00 20.86
CA ASN A 79 11.55 13.82 21.96
C ASN A 79 10.91 15.14 22.41
N THR A 80 11.51 16.26 22.05
CA THR A 80 11.06 17.62 22.38
C THR A 80 11.17 18.49 21.14
N VAL A 81 10.16 19.32 20.88
CA VAL A 81 10.14 20.25 19.75
C VAL A 81 9.63 21.60 20.23
N ARG A 82 10.44 22.64 20.07
CA ARG A 82 10.03 24.04 20.26
C ARG A 82 9.55 24.60 18.93
N LEU A 83 8.32 25.14 18.91
CA LEU A 83 7.74 25.83 17.76
C LEU A 83 7.26 27.22 18.17
N SER A 84 7.50 28.23 17.33
CA SER A 84 6.85 29.54 17.49
C SER A 84 5.45 29.55 16.89
N PHE A 85 4.59 30.47 17.32
CA PHE A 85 3.23 30.62 16.77
C PHE A 85 3.25 30.86 15.26
N ALA A 86 4.18 31.70 14.78
CA ALA A 86 4.37 31.94 13.34
C ALA A 86 4.77 30.66 12.57
N GLN A 87 5.58 29.77 13.18
CA GLN A 87 5.91 28.48 12.56
C GLN A 87 4.70 27.56 12.52
N ILE A 88 3.88 27.57 13.56
CA ILE A 88 2.66 26.76 13.62
C ILE A 88 1.65 27.24 12.56
N ASP A 89 1.47 28.54 12.39
CA ASP A 89 0.64 29.14 11.34
C ASP A 89 1.13 28.71 9.94
N GLY A 90 2.43 28.78 9.70
CA GLY A 90 3.04 28.32 8.46
C GLY A 90 2.87 26.82 8.20
N ILE A 91 2.87 25.99 9.25
CA ILE A 91 2.65 24.54 9.13
C ILE A 91 1.17 24.22 8.84
N ILE A 92 0.25 24.92 9.50
CA ILE A 92 -1.20 24.76 9.31
C ILE A 92 -1.61 25.27 7.92
N GLY A 93 -0.95 26.33 7.45
CA GLY A 93 -1.34 27.06 6.24
C GLY A 93 -2.47 28.07 6.48
N ASP A 94 -2.85 28.28 7.75
CA ASP A 94 -3.86 29.24 8.21
C ASP A 94 -3.38 29.86 9.53
N ASN A 95 -3.89 31.04 9.86
CA ASN A 95 -3.60 31.68 11.14
C ASN A 95 -4.30 30.97 12.31
N LEU A 96 -3.58 30.85 13.43
CA LEU A 96 -4.09 30.49 14.73
C LEU A 96 -5.16 31.50 15.19
N PRO A 97 -6.21 31.04 15.90
CA PRO A 97 -7.21 31.94 16.46
C PRO A 97 -6.58 32.86 17.51
N LEU A 98 -7.16 34.05 17.72
CA LEU A 98 -6.68 35.01 18.74
C LEU A 98 -6.59 34.40 20.15
N GLU A 99 -7.47 33.45 20.46
CA GLU A 99 -7.45 32.72 21.75
C GLU A 99 -6.12 32.01 22.01
N ALA A 100 -5.44 31.50 20.96
CA ALA A 100 -4.15 30.85 21.09
C ALA A 100 -3.03 31.82 21.53
N TYR A 101 -3.20 33.11 21.23
CA TYR A 101 -2.26 34.17 21.59
C TYR A 101 -2.53 34.76 22.97
N HIS A 102 -3.80 34.78 23.40
CA HIS A 102 -4.21 35.41 24.67
C HIS A 102 -4.35 34.45 25.84
N SER A 103 -4.61 33.17 25.59
CA SER A 103 -4.92 32.20 26.65
C SER A 103 -4.04 30.96 26.59
N GLU A 104 -3.40 30.63 27.71
CA GLU A 104 -2.70 29.36 27.88
C GLU A 104 -3.66 28.17 27.89
N ASP A 105 -4.93 28.42 28.25
CA ASP A 105 -6.01 27.44 28.26
C ASP A 105 -6.24 26.79 26.89
N TRP A 106 -6.02 27.54 25.82
CA TRP A 106 -6.12 27.04 24.45
C TRP A 106 -5.08 25.94 24.16
N TRP A 107 -3.94 25.97 24.84
CA TRP A 107 -2.85 25.00 24.68
C TRP A 107 -2.97 23.80 25.63
N LYS A 108 -4.05 23.68 26.40
CA LYS A 108 -4.28 22.54 27.30
C LYS A 108 -4.48 21.24 26.53
N ASN A 109 -3.97 20.15 27.09
CA ASN A 109 -4.08 18.79 26.53
C ASN A 109 -5.47 18.19 26.74
N THR A 110 -6.50 18.79 26.12
CA THR A 110 -7.89 18.31 26.22
C THR A 110 -8.34 17.60 24.93
N PRO A 111 -8.64 16.29 24.96
CA PRO A 111 -9.00 15.55 23.75
C PRO A 111 -10.40 15.90 23.20
N SER A 112 -11.11 16.88 23.77
CA SER A 112 -12.39 17.37 23.27
C SER A 112 -12.22 18.38 22.14
N THR A 113 -11.17 19.21 22.16
CA THR A 113 -10.97 20.28 21.19
C THR A 113 -10.21 19.81 19.94
N ALA A 114 -10.52 20.41 18.79
CA ALA A 114 -9.94 20.01 17.51
C ALA A 114 -8.42 20.31 17.41
N HIS A 115 -7.94 21.36 18.07
CA HIS A 115 -6.52 21.71 18.12
C HIS A 115 -5.75 20.71 18.98
N ALA A 116 -6.22 20.40 20.19
CA ALA A 116 -5.49 19.53 21.09
C ALA A 116 -5.47 18.08 20.62
N LYS A 117 -6.55 17.61 19.99
CA LYS A 117 -6.55 16.33 19.26
C LYS A 117 -5.39 16.21 18.26
N ALA A 118 -4.97 17.31 17.63
CA ALA A 118 -3.95 17.26 16.58
C ALA A 118 -2.56 16.85 17.10
N TRP A 119 -2.13 17.37 18.24
CA TRP A 119 -0.86 16.95 18.84
C TRP A 119 -1.00 15.66 19.64
N LEU A 120 -2.13 15.46 20.33
CA LEU A 120 -2.41 14.21 21.06
C LEU A 120 -2.47 12.99 20.13
N ASP A 121 -3.17 13.09 18.97
CA ASP A 121 -3.22 12.03 17.95
C ASP A 121 -1.85 11.77 17.31
N ALA A 122 -0.90 12.70 17.45
CA ALA A 122 0.48 12.55 17.03
C ALA A 122 1.38 11.93 18.12
N GLY A 123 0.86 11.71 19.34
CA GLY A 123 1.64 11.23 20.49
C GLY A 123 2.48 12.32 21.16
N TRP A 124 2.04 13.57 21.08
CA TRP A 124 2.70 14.72 21.70
C TRP A 124 1.77 15.42 22.68
N GLU A 125 2.35 16.03 23.70
CA GLU A 125 1.68 16.89 24.67
C GLU A 125 2.38 18.24 24.74
N THR A 126 1.64 19.30 25.03
CA THR A 126 2.21 20.60 25.35
C THR A 126 2.84 20.55 26.74
N ALA A 127 4.13 20.89 26.84
CA ALA A 127 4.88 20.89 28.09
C ALA A 127 5.03 22.31 28.64
N GLU A 128 5.43 23.27 27.80
CA GLU A 128 5.66 24.65 28.18
C GLU A 128 5.09 25.59 27.10
N ILE A 129 4.47 26.69 27.55
CA ILE A 129 3.93 27.74 26.69
C ILE A 129 4.48 29.07 27.20
N ASN A 130 4.93 29.92 26.28
CA ASN A 130 5.31 31.29 26.59
C ASN A 130 4.63 32.23 25.61
N LEU A 131 3.64 32.97 26.11
CA LEU A 131 2.85 33.92 25.32
C LEU A 131 3.64 35.19 24.96
N LYS A 132 4.61 35.60 25.78
CA LYS A 132 5.41 36.82 25.55
C LYS A 132 6.36 36.66 24.36
N GLU A 133 7.01 35.51 24.28
CA GLU A 133 7.92 35.15 23.18
C GLU A 133 7.21 34.33 22.08
N ALA A 134 5.90 34.08 22.23
CA ALA A 134 5.05 33.39 21.27
C ALA A 134 5.59 32.00 20.84
N TYR A 135 5.96 31.15 21.80
CA TYR A 135 6.40 29.78 21.53
C TYR A 135 5.77 28.73 22.43
N VAL A 136 5.73 27.50 21.93
CA VAL A 136 5.27 26.30 22.63
C VAL A 136 6.30 25.19 22.47
N VAL A 137 6.51 24.46 23.55
CA VAL A 137 7.35 23.27 23.60
C VAL A 137 6.44 22.05 23.67
N PHE A 138 6.53 21.21 22.64
CA PHE A 138 5.87 19.91 22.60
C PHE A 138 6.83 18.83 23.11
N GLN A 139 6.33 17.95 23.96
CA GLN A 139 7.05 16.78 24.45
C GLN A 139 6.35 15.50 24.01
N LYS A 140 7.12 14.51 23.58
CA LYS A 140 6.61 13.21 23.15
C LYS A 140 6.15 12.41 24.35
N THR A 141 4.94 11.85 24.28
CA THR A 141 4.44 10.96 25.33
C THR A 141 5.10 9.59 25.18
N LYS A 142 5.70 9.09 26.27
CA LYS A 142 6.40 7.79 26.27
C LYS A 142 5.46 6.60 26.02
N SER A 143 4.15 6.79 26.16
CA SER A 143 3.13 5.75 26.19
C SER A 143 2.46 5.48 24.83
N GLN A 144 2.62 6.36 23.84
CA GLN A 144 2.02 6.15 22.52
C GLN A 144 3.12 6.02 21.45
N GLN A 145 3.69 4.81 21.35
CA GLN A 145 4.20 4.40 20.06
C GLN A 145 3.03 4.53 19.06
N PRO A 146 3.21 5.19 17.90
CA PRO A 146 2.16 5.17 16.88
C PRO A 146 1.84 3.70 16.64
N PRO A 147 0.58 3.26 16.73
CA PRO A 147 0.24 1.88 16.42
C PRO A 147 0.88 1.59 15.06
N PRO A 148 1.76 0.57 14.94
CA PRO A 148 2.51 0.32 13.72
C PRO A 148 1.50 0.34 12.60
N ALA A 149 1.70 1.25 11.62
CA ALA A 149 0.74 1.59 10.57
C ALA A 149 -0.07 0.35 10.26
N LYS A 150 -1.27 0.27 10.86
CA LYS A 150 -2.17 -0.82 10.55
C LYS A 150 -2.44 -0.56 9.09
N HIS A 151 -1.78 -1.33 8.23
CA HIS A 151 -2.34 -1.67 6.95
C HIS A 151 -3.74 -2.14 7.34
N GLU A 152 -4.71 -1.23 7.26
CA GLU A 152 -6.11 -1.57 7.10
C GLU A 152 -6.11 -2.34 5.78
N LYS A 153 -5.70 -3.61 5.86
CA LYS A 153 -6.39 -4.66 5.14
C LYS A 153 -7.82 -4.34 5.42
N THR A 154 -8.48 -3.86 4.38
CA THR A 154 -9.88 -3.56 4.38
C THR A 154 -10.52 -4.89 4.73
N GLU A 155 -10.72 -5.13 6.03
CA GLU A 155 -11.65 -6.12 6.53
C GLU A 155 -13.00 -5.56 6.11
N ARG A 156 -13.29 -5.79 4.82
CA ARG A 156 -14.61 -5.68 4.27
C ARG A 156 -15.44 -6.56 5.18
N LYS A 157 -16.19 -5.91 6.09
CA LYS A 157 -17.33 -6.44 6.83
C LYS A 157 -17.78 -7.75 6.21
N ALA A 158 -17.36 -8.86 6.83
CA ALA A 158 -17.82 -10.20 6.54
C ALA A 158 -19.26 -10.39 7.07
N SER A 159 -20.11 -9.38 6.88
CA SER A 159 -21.51 -9.39 7.28
C SER A 159 -22.43 -9.82 6.14
N GLN A 160 -21.87 -10.36 5.06
CA GLN A 160 -22.63 -11.09 4.04
C GLN A 160 -22.07 -12.51 3.99
N PRO A 161 -22.90 -13.55 4.18
CA PRO A 161 -22.47 -14.90 3.88
C PRO A 161 -21.95 -14.94 2.44
N PRO A 162 -20.87 -15.70 2.16
CA PRO A 162 -20.38 -15.83 0.80
C PRO A 162 -21.53 -16.27 -0.11
N PRO A 163 -21.64 -15.72 -1.35
CA PRO A 163 -22.69 -16.13 -2.27
C PRO A 163 -22.63 -17.66 -2.43
N GLN A 164 -23.75 -18.33 -2.15
CA GLN A 164 -23.86 -19.77 -2.33
C GLN A 164 -23.58 -20.07 -3.81
N LYS A 165 -22.44 -20.69 -4.09
CA LYS A 165 -22.13 -21.12 -5.45
C LYS A 165 -23.16 -22.19 -5.82
N PRO A 166 -23.85 -22.09 -6.98
CA PRO A 166 -24.91 -23.03 -7.37
C PRO A 166 -24.42 -24.48 -7.54
N TYR A 167 -23.09 -24.68 -7.60
CA TYR A 167 -22.47 -25.99 -7.56
C TYR A 167 -21.23 -25.91 -6.65
N THR A 168 -21.04 -26.94 -5.81
CA THR A 168 -19.77 -27.14 -5.10
C THR A 168 -18.96 -28.10 -5.95
N PRO A 169 -17.91 -27.66 -6.68
CA PRO A 169 -17.12 -28.60 -7.45
C PRO A 169 -16.53 -29.65 -6.51
N PRO A 170 -16.44 -30.92 -6.91
CA PRO A 170 -15.79 -31.96 -6.12
C PRO A 170 -14.38 -31.48 -5.77
N PRO A 171 -13.91 -31.73 -4.53
CA PRO A 171 -12.65 -31.17 -4.04
C PRO A 171 -11.52 -31.56 -5.00
N ALA A 172 -10.96 -30.55 -5.68
CA ALA A 172 -9.79 -30.76 -6.50
C ALA A 172 -8.67 -31.23 -5.58
N ARG A 173 -8.16 -32.45 -5.79
CA ARG A 173 -6.95 -32.92 -5.10
C ARG A 173 -5.78 -32.07 -5.55
N ILE A 174 -5.47 -31.02 -4.79
CA ILE A 174 -4.25 -30.26 -4.98
C ILE A 174 -3.10 -31.19 -4.57
N TYR A 175 -2.38 -31.73 -5.56
CA TYR A 175 -1.16 -32.48 -5.30
C TYR A 175 -0.09 -31.51 -4.79
N VAL A 176 -0.01 -31.36 -3.46
CA VAL A 176 1.06 -30.61 -2.81
C VAL A 176 2.34 -31.40 -2.99
N ARG A 177 3.27 -30.89 -3.81
CA ARG A 177 4.62 -31.47 -3.94
C ARG A 177 5.29 -31.40 -2.56
N ARG A 178 5.45 -32.56 -1.91
CA ARG A 178 6.13 -32.65 -0.62
C ARG A 178 7.58 -32.21 -0.81
N LYS A 179 8.03 -31.24 0.00
CA LYS A 179 9.43 -30.81 0.01
C LYS A 179 10.30 -31.97 0.51
N PRO A 180 11.51 -32.20 -0.06
CA PRO A 180 12.38 -33.27 0.37
C PRO A 180 12.81 -33.09 1.84
N SER A 181 13.05 -34.21 2.53
CA SER A 181 13.54 -34.19 3.92
C SER A 181 14.91 -33.54 4.02
N LYS A 182 15.23 -32.96 5.19
CA LYS A 182 16.54 -32.36 5.46
C LYS A 182 17.69 -33.34 5.21
N THR A 183 17.49 -34.63 5.52
CA THR A 183 18.44 -35.71 5.24
C THR A 183 18.67 -35.93 3.75
N LYS A 184 17.62 -35.86 2.91
CA LYS A 184 17.74 -36.02 1.46
C LYS A 184 18.45 -34.82 0.82
N ILE A 185 18.18 -33.62 1.32
CA ILE A 185 18.89 -32.39 0.91
C ILE A 185 20.37 -32.49 1.29
N ALA A 186 20.70 -32.91 2.50
CA ALA A 186 22.08 -33.07 2.95
C ALA A 186 22.86 -34.11 2.11
N LYS A 187 22.25 -35.26 1.80
CA LYS A 187 22.84 -36.27 0.90
C LYS A 187 23.10 -35.72 -0.50
N LEU A 188 22.17 -34.94 -1.06
CA LEU A 188 22.34 -34.27 -2.36
C LEU A 188 23.49 -33.27 -2.32
N TYR A 189 23.56 -32.46 -1.26
CA TYR A 189 24.64 -31.48 -1.08
C TYR A 189 26.01 -32.14 -0.96
N ALA A 190 26.12 -33.22 -0.17
CA ALA A 190 27.35 -34.01 -0.09
C ALA A 190 27.74 -34.58 -1.46
N ARG A 191 26.77 -35.07 -2.24
CA ARG A 191 27.00 -35.61 -3.58
C ARG A 191 27.48 -34.52 -4.56
N LEU A 192 26.89 -33.33 -4.51
CA LEU A 192 27.35 -32.17 -5.29
C LEU A 192 28.79 -31.79 -4.94
N LYS A 193 29.12 -31.69 -3.66
CA LYS A 193 30.50 -31.42 -3.21
C LYS A 193 31.50 -32.49 -3.65
N ASN A 194 31.10 -33.76 -3.70
CA ASN A 194 31.96 -34.83 -4.21
C ASN A 194 32.19 -34.70 -5.72
N ILE A 195 31.16 -34.32 -6.49
CA ILE A 195 31.30 -34.03 -7.93
C ILE A 195 32.22 -32.82 -8.15
N GLU A 196 32.08 -31.76 -7.34
CA GLU A 196 32.96 -30.58 -7.40
C GLU A 196 34.42 -30.96 -7.13
N ARG A 197 34.68 -31.75 -6.08
CA ARG A 197 36.03 -32.26 -5.80
C ARG A 197 36.58 -33.11 -6.95
N ALA A 198 35.77 -34.01 -7.50
CA ALA A 198 36.16 -34.84 -8.63
C ALA A 198 36.47 -34.00 -9.87
N LYS A 199 35.68 -32.96 -10.16
CA LYS A 199 35.96 -32.01 -11.25
C LYS A 199 37.24 -31.20 -11.02
N ALA A 200 37.50 -30.79 -9.78
CA ALA A 200 38.71 -30.05 -9.43
C ALA A 200 39.97 -30.94 -9.49
N SER A 201 39.84 -32.22 -9.13
CA SER A 201 40.93 -33.20 -9.18
C SER A 201 41.15 -33.80 -10.57
N GLN A 202 40.24 -33.57 -11.52
CA GLN A 202 40.48 -33.99 -12.89
C GLN A 202 41.64 -33.19 -13.46
N PRO A 203 42.69 -33.86 -13.98
CA PRO A 203 43.81 -33.17 -14.59
C PRO A 203 43.27 -32.37 -15.78
N LYS A 204 43.47 -31.04 -15.75
CA LYS A 204 43.23 -30.20 -16.93
C LYS A 204 44.26 -30.64 -17.96
N LEU A 205 43.83 -31.37 -18.98
CA LEU A 205 44.70 -31.69 -20.12
C LEU A 205 45.18 -30.36 -20.70
N ARG A 206 46.47 -30.04 -20.52
CA ARG A 206 47.08 -28.81 -21.00
C ARG A 206 47.50 -29.07 -22.45
N GLY A 207 46.59 -28.79 -23.37
CA GLY A 207 46.81 -28.93 -24.80
C GLY A 207 46.59 -30.35 -25.32
N ASP A 208 45.61 -30.50 -26.20
CA ASP A 208 45.80 -31.10 -27.52
C ASP A 208 44.54 -30.83 -28.32
N PHE A 209 44.62 -29.87 -29.23
CA PHE A 209 43.69 -29.78 -30.34
C PHE A 209 43.75 -31.12 -31.06
N LYS A 210 42.71 -31.96 -30.93
CA LYS A 210 42.59 -33.13 -31.79
C LYS A 210 42.76 -32.63 -33.24
N PRO A 211 43.70 -33.19 -34.03
CA PRO A 211 43.85 -32.77 -35.41
C PRO A 211 42.51 -32.94 -36.11
N LYS A 212 42.06 -31.91 -36.84
CA LYS A 212 40.76 -31.91 -37.50
C LYS A 212 40.61 -33.19 -38.35
N PRO A 213 39.48 -33.90 -38.26
CA PRO A 213 39.24 -35.13 -39.01
C PRO A 213 39.38 -34.86 -40.52
N ALA A 214 39.84 -35.87 -41.26
CA ALA A 214 40.16 -35.73 -42.69
C ALA A 214 38.99 -35.19 -43.54
N HIS A 215 37.75 -35.42 -43.11
CA HIS A 215 36.57 -34.89 -43.79
C HIS A 215 36.45 -33.35 -43.71
N GLU A 216 36.80 -32.74 -42.57
CA GLU A 216 36.79 -31.28 -42.41
C GLU A 216 37.87 -30.60 -43.25
N LYS A 217 39.04 -31.25 -43.40
CA LYS A 217 40.11 -30.76 -44.27
C LYS A 217 39.72 -30.81 -45.76
N ARG A 218 38.79 -31.70 -46.14
CA ARG A 218 38.29 -31.82 -47.52
C ARG A 218 37.23 -30.76 -47.85
N LEU A 219 36.43 -30.34 -46.86
CA LEU A 219 35.35 -29.36 -47.03
C LEU A 219 35.85 -27.93 -47.26
N PHE A 220 37.00 -27.55 -46.71
CA PHE A 220 37.57 -26.19 -46.82
C PHE A 220 38.88 -26.17 -47.61
N LYS A 221 38.94 -26.81 -48.79
CA LYS A 221 39.98 -26.49 -49.76
C LYS A 221 39.67 -25.12 -50.36
N PRO A 222 40.54 -24.11 -50.26
CA PRO A 222 40.37 -22.91 -51.07
C PRO A 222 40.45 -23.33 -52.55
N LYS A 223 39.48 -22.91 -53.36
CA LYS A 223 39.61 -22.94 -54.82
C LYS A 223 40.73 -21.95 -55.15
N ASN A 224 41.90 -22.47 -55.47
CA ASN A 224 42.93 -21.68 -56.15
C ASN A 224 42.54 -21.60 -57.63
N GLU A 225 42.80 -20.44 -58.22
CA GLU A 225 42.68 -20.11 -59.65
C GLU A 225 43.30 -21.16 -60.58
#